data_AF-A0A1F7PRM3-F1
#
_entry.id   AF-A0A1F7PRM3-F1
#
_cell.length_a   1.000
_cell.length_b   1.000
_cell.length_c   1.000
_cell.angle_alpha   90.00
_cell.angle_beta   90.00
_cell.angle_gamma   90.00
#
_symmetry.space_group_name_H-M   'P 1'
#
loop_
_entity.id
_entity.type
_entity.pdbx_description
1 polymer ?
#
loop_
_entity_poly.entity_id
_entity_poly.type
_entity_poly.pdbx_seq_one_letter_code
_entity_poly.pdbx_strand_id
1 'polypeptide(L)' 'MGRPGIRELVGRAMIDKEFLAELVRDADVVLARYELEAEERSAVMKAVARTGRTTEAERARALQAVMMKRWAT' A
#
# COMPACT_ATOMS: atom_id res chain seq x y z
N MET A 1 13.27 -3.82 18.96
CA MET A 1 12.01 -3.89 18.18
C MET A 1 12.42 -3.92 16.71
N GLY A 2 11.97 -4.93 15.95
CA GLY A 2 12.26 -5.04 14.51
C GLY A 2 11.58 -3.93 13.71
N ARG A 3 11.97 -3.76 12.44
CA ARG A 3 11.28 -2.81 11.57
C ARG A 3 9.86 -3.33 11.30
N PRO A 4 8.85 -2.45 11.13
CA PRO A 4 7.49 -2.88 10.86
C PRO A 4 7.41 -3.65 9.54
N GLY A 5 6.63 -4.73 9.50
CA GLY A 5 6.44 -5.57 8.30
C GLY A 5 5.24 -5.14 7.45
N ILE A 6 4.91 -5.95 6.43
CA ILE A 6 3.84 -5.65 5.48
C ILE A 6 2.46 -5.42 6.14
N ARG A 7 2.16 -6.13 7.22
CA ARG A 7 0.86 -6.02 7.92
C ARG A 7 0.66 -4.62 8.51
N GLU A 8 1.70 -4.06 9.10
CA GLU A 8 1.69 -2.70 9.66
C GLU A 8 1.59 -1.65 8.56
N LEU A 9 2.30 -1.85 7.44
CA LEU A 9 2.20 -0.98 6.28
C LEU A 9 0.77 -0.91 5.74
N VAL A 10 0.16 -2.08 5.52
CA VAL A 10 -1.21 -2.17 5.01
C VAL A 10 -2.19 -1.58 6.01
N GLY A 11 -2.06 -1.92 7.29
CA GLY A 11 -2.92 -1.38 8.35
C GLY A 11 -2.87 0.14 8.40
N ARG A 12 -1.67 0.73 8.30
CA ARG A 12 -1.53 2.20 8.28
C ARG A 12 -2.11 2.81 7.01
N ALA A 13 -1.84 2.23 5.84
CA ALA A 13 -2.41 2.69 4.56
C ALA A 13 -3.94 2.67 4.53
N MET A 14 -4.59 1.81 5.33
CA MET A 14 -6.05 1.72 5.41
C MET A 14 -6.68 2.81 6.28
N ILE A 15 -5.95 3.33 7.27
CA ILE A 15 -6.50 4.21 8.31
C ILE A 15 -6.01 5.64 8.12
N ASP A 16 -4.76 5.80 7.67
CA ASP A 16 -4.07 7.07 7.52
C ASP A 16 -4.01 7.48 6.05
N LYS A 17 -4.88 8.42 5.67
CA LYS A 17 -4.99 8.93 4.30
C LYS A 17 -3.76 9.73 3.88
N GLU A 18 -3.13 10.44 4.80
CA GLU A 18 -1.92 11.21 4.53
C GLU A 18 -0.75 10.28 4.28
N PHE A 19 -0.63 9.21 5.06
CA PHE A 19 0.33 8.14 4.79
C PHE A 19 0.09 7.47 3.44
N LEU A 20 -1.16 7.18 3.08
CA LEU A 20 -1.46 6.62 1.75
C LEU A 20 -1.05 7.58 0.63
N ALA A 21 -1.27 8.89 0.79
CA ALA A 21 -0.82 9.90 -0.16
C ALA A 21 0.71 9.97 -0.26
N GLU A 22 1.43 9.89 0.86
CA GLU A 22 2.90 9.81 0.90
C GLU A 22 3.40 8.54 0.20
N LEU A 23 2.81 7.38 0.51
CA LEU A 23 3.12 6.09 -0.11
C LEU A 23 2.87 6.09 -1.62
N VAL A 24 1.84 6.79 -2.07
CA VAL A 24 1.55 6.96 -3.50
C VAL A 24 2.55 7.89 -4.19
N ARG A 25 2.95 8.96 -3.50
CA ARG A 25 3.85 9.98 -4.04
C ARG A 25 5.29 9.47 -4.13
N ASP A 26 5.75 8.76 -3.11
CA ASP A 26 7.15 8.37 -2.95
C ASP A 26 7.30 6.99 -2.29
N ALA A 27 6.82 5.97 -3.03
CA ALA A 27 6.72 4.60 -2.53
C ALA A 27 8.07 4.03 -2.10
N ASP A 28 9.15 4.30 -2.84
CA ASP A 28 10.47 3.74 -2.52
C ASP A 28 10.99 4.23 -1.16
N VAL A 29 10.79 5.51 -0.85
CA VAL A 29 11.19 6.13 0.43
C VAL A 29 10.36 5.57 1.58
N VAL A 30 9.04 5.43 1.40
CA VAL A 30 8.16 4.90 2.45
C VAL A 30 8.49 3.43 2.71
N LEU A 31 8.62 2.61 1.66
CA LEU A 31 8.86 1.17 1.79
C LEU A 31 10.24 0.85 2.38
N ALA A 32 11.23 1.74 2.26
CA ALA A 32 12.54 1.57 2.91
C ALA A 32 12.48 1.56 4.45
N ARG A 33 11.39 2.08 5.03
CA ARG A 33 11.15 2.09 6.48
C ARG A 33 10.60 0.76 7.00
N TYR A 34 10.22 -0.15 6.11
CA TYR A 34 9.58 -1.42 6.42
C TYR A 34 10.50 -2.60 6.09
N GLU A 35 10.34 -3.67 6.86
CA GLU A 35 10.96 -4.97 6.59
C GLU A 35 10.06 -5.72 5.62
N LEU A 36 10.36 -5.60 4.33
CA LEU A 36 9.60 -6.24 3.26
C LEU A 36 10.53 -7.13 2.47
N GLU A 37 10.05 -8.32 2.18
CA GLU A 37 10.67 -9.20 1.18
C GLU A 37 10.57 -8.57 -0.22
N ALA A 38 11.41 -9.02 -1.15
CA ALA A 38 11.45 -8.48 -2.50
C ALA A 38 10.10 -8.62 -3.22
N GLU A 39 9.41 -9.74 -3.00
CA GLU A 39 8.09 -10.04 -3.54
C GLU A 39 7.03 -9.10 -2.97
N GLU A 40 7.08 -8.84 -1.66
CA GLU A 40 6.17 -7.94 -0.94
C GLU A 40 6.33 -6.51 -1.43
N ARG A 41 7.57 -6.01 -1.49
CA ARG A 41 7.90 -4.69 -2.03
C ARG A 41 7.41 -4.56 -3.47
N SER A 42 7.65 -5.56 -4.33
CA SER A 42 7.19 -5.56 -5.71
C SER A 42 5.66 -5.52 -5.82
N ALA A 43 4.96 -6.26 -4.96
CA ALA A 43 3.50 -6.27 -4.92
C ALA A 43 2.93 -4.90 -4.52
N VAL A 44 3.51 -4.25 -3.51
CA VAL A 44 3.08 -2.91 -3.06
C VAL A 44 3.36 -1.87 -4.13
N MET A 45 4.55 -1.88 -4.76
CA MET A 45 4.88 -0.98 -5.87
C MET A 45 3.90 -1.10 -7.04
N LYS A 46 3.52 -2.33 -7.42
CA LYS A 46 2.51 -2.57 -8.46
C LYS A 46 1.14 -2.02 -8.06
N ALA A 47 0.73 -2.20 -6.81
CA ALA A 47 -0.53 -1.67 -6.30
C ALA A 47 -0.55 -0.14 -6.32
N VAL A 48 0.51 0.50 -5.82
CA VAL A 48 0.69 1.96 -5.83
C VAL A 48 0.68 2.51 -7.26
N ALA A 49 1.36 1.88 -8.21
CA ALA A 49 1.38 2.31 -9.60
C ALA A 49 0.01 2.22 -10.31
N ARG A 50 -0.86 1.29 -9.90
CA ARG A 50 -2.25 1.20 -10.39
C ARG A 50 -3.12 2.28 -9.79
N THR A 51 -2.94 2.52 -8.49
CA THR A 51 -3.56 3.60 -7.74
C THR A 51 -3.20 4.94 -8.42
N GLY A 52 -1.92 5.17 -8.73
CA GLY A 52 -1.34 6.31 -9.48
C GLY A 52 -2.10 6.84 -10.70
N ARG A 53 -2.85 5.98 -11.39
CA ARG A 53 -3.49 6.28 -12.68
C ARG A 53 -4.99 6.62 -12.59
N THR A 54 -5.57 6.64 -11.39
CA THR A 54 -7.00 6.93 -11.16
C THR A 54 -7.17 8.15 -10.24
N THR A 55 -8.31 8.84 -10.32
CA THR A 55 -8.64 9.94 -9.40
C THR A 55 -8.69 9.42 -7.94
N GLU A 56 -8.42 10.27 -6.94
CA GLU A 56 -8.33 9.87 -5.52
C GLU A 56 -9.54 9.08 -5.01
N ALA A 57 -10.75 9.41 -5.49
CA ALA A 57 -11.98 8.72 -5.10
C ALA A 57 -12.12 7.33 -5.72
N GLU A 58 -11.63 7.13 -6.95
CA GLU A 58 -11.66 5.85 -7.65
C GLU A 58 -10.57 4.90 -7.15
N ARG A 59 -9.42 5.44 -6.73
CA ARG A 59 -8.33 4.69 -6.08
C ARG A 59 -8.77 3.97 -4.83
N ALA A 60 -9.39 4.68 -3.89
CA ALA A 60 -9.78 4.13 -2.60
C ALA A 60 -10.75 2.96 -2.78
N ARG A 61 -11.70 3.10 -3.72
CA ARG A 61 -12.66 2.05 -4.06
C ARG A 61 -12.00 0.84 -4.75
N ALA A 62 -11.09 1.07 -5.70
CA ALA A 62 -10.41 -0.01 -6.41
C ALA A 62 -9.47 -0.81 -5.48
N LEU A 63 -8.75 -0.13 -4.58
CA LEU A 63 -7.87 -0.78 -3.62
C LEU A 63 -8.67 -1.58 -2.58
N GLN A 64 -9.76 -1.01 -2.05
CA GLN A 64 -10.64 -1.70 -1.10
C GLN A 64 -11.27 -2.96 -1.72
N ALA A 65 -11.67 -2.90 -2.99
CA ALA A 65 -12.21 -4.06 -3.71
C ALA A 65 -11.17 -5.18 -3.90
N VAL A 66 -9.92 -4.82 -4.24
CA VAL A 66 -8.83 -5.80 -4.40
C VAL A 66 -8.45 -6.43 -3.06
N MET A 67 -8.41 -5.64 -1.99
CA MET A 67 -8.10 -6.15 -0.65
C MET A 67 -9.20 -7.04 -0.09
N MET A 68 -10.48 -6.67 -0.25
CA MET A 68 -11.60 -7.52 0.16
C MET A 68 -11.61 -8.85 -0.59
N LYS A 69 -11.37 -8.83 -1.91
CA LYS A 69 -11.38 -10.04 -2.73
C LYS A 69 -10.24 -11.01 -2.38
N ARG A 70 -9.11 -10.50 -1.90
CA ARG A 70 -7.92 -11.31 -1.56
C ARG A 70 -7.95 -11.86 -0.13
N TRP A 71 -8.88 -11.42 0.71
CA TRP A 71 -9.11 -11.94 2.07
C TRP A 71 -10.31 -12.91 2.15
N ALA A 72 -11.11 -12.98 1.09
CA ALA A 72 -12.25 -13.89 0.96
C ALA A 72 -11.88 -15.23 0.30
N THR A 73 -10.61 -15.44 -0.05
CA THR A 73 -10.02 -16.69 -0.57
C THR A 73 -8.87 -17.06 0.34
#